data_AF-A0A953HJ08-F1
#
_entry.id   AF-A0A953HJ08-F1
#
_cell.length_a   1.000
_cell.length_b   1.000
_cell.length_c   1.000
_cell.angle_alpha   90.00
_cell.angle_beta   90.00
_cell.angle_gamma   90.00
#
_symmetry.space_group_name_H-M   'P 1'
#
loop_
_entity.id
_entity.type
_entity.pdbx_description
1 polymer ?
#
loop_
_entity_poly.entity_id
_entity_poly.type
_entity_poly.pdbx_seq_one_letter_code
_entity_poly.pdbx_strand_id
1 'polypeptide(L)' 'MAAGGGAPQHLSLNIYSSSGKRMWSQSLDQVGPSRTVHCTIPNLNSGTYFYHIRSKNGYYTSGQCMIN' A
#
# COMPACT_ATOMS: atom_id res chain seq x y z
N MET A 1 -15.18 14.53 -22.59
CA MET A 1 -15.12 13.83 -21.29
C MET A 1 -15.18 12.34 -21.57
N ALA A 2 -14.09 11.61 -21.36
CA ALA A 2 -14.06 10.15 -21.47
C ALA A 2 -13.35 9.61 -20.22
N ALA A 3 -14.13 8.99 -19.35
CA ALA A 3 -13.62 8.24 -18.21
C ALA A 3 -12.86 7.03 -18.75
N GLY A 4 -11.53 7.16 -18.85
CA GLY A 4 -10.65 6.04 -19.15
C GLY A 4 -10.64 5.07 -17.98
N GLY A 5 -11.54 4.09 -18.01
CA GLY A 5 -11.53 2.93 -17.12
C GLY A 5 -10.27 2.11 -17.37
N GLY A 6 -9.20 2.40 -16.63
CA GLY A 6 -8.03 1.54 -16.56
C GLY A 6 -8.40 0.26 -15.81
N ALA A 7 -8.02 -0.90 -16.36
CA ALA A 7 -8.25 -2.22 -15.77
C ALA A 7 -7.96 -2.23 -14.25
N PRO A 8 -8.68 -3.06 -13.46
CA PRO A 8 -8.40 -3.20 -12.03
C PRO A 8 -6.93 -3.58 -11.85
N GLN A 9 -6.14 -2.65 -11.32
CA GLN A 9 -4.75 -2.92 -11.01
C GLN A 9 -4.75 -3.72 -9.71
N HIS A 10 -4.39 -5.00 -9.81
CA HIS A 10 -4.07 -5.81 -8.63
C HIS A 10 -2.81 -5.25 -7.98
N LEU A 11 -3.01 -4.45 -6.94
CA LEU A 11 -1.92 -3.91 -6.12
C LEU A 11 -1.80 -4.70 -4.82
N SER A 12 -0.61 -4.68 -4.23
CA SER A 12 -0.37 -5.16 -2.88
C SER A 12 0.33 -4.08 -2.09
N LEU A 13 -0.27 -3.67 -0.96
CA LEU A 13 0.34 -2.78 0.02
C LEU A 13 0.92 -3.63 1.14
N ASN A 14 2.23 -3.52 1.36
CA ASN A 14 2.95 -4.22 2.41
C ASN A 14 3.60 -3.20 3.34
N ILE A 15 3.58 -3.47 4.64
CA ILE A 15 4.17 -2.62 5.68
C ILE A 15 5.25 -3.42 6.38
N TYR A 16 6.42 -2.81 6.55
CA TYR A 16 7.60 -3.42 7.17
C TYR A 16 8.07 -2.56 8.33
N SER A 17 8.55 -3.19 9.39
CA SER A 17 9.31 -2.52 10.45
C SER A 17 10.68 -2.07 9.93
N SER A 18 11.37 -1.24 10.71
CA SER A 18 12.76 -0.85 10.44
C SER A 18 13.75 -2.01 10.34
N SER A 19 13.46 -3.15 10.99
CA SER A 19 14.24 -4.38 10.86
C SER A 19 13.95 -5.18 9.58
N GLY A 20 13.05 -4.70 8.71
CA GLY A 20 12.64 -5.39 7.48
C GLY A 20 11.61 -6.51 7.68
N LYS A 21 11.11 -6.73 8.91
CA LYS A 21 10.04 -7.69 9.17
C LYS A 21 8.71 -7.15 8.63
N ARG A 22 7.99 -7.94 7.84
CA ARG A 22 6.64 -7.57 7.39
C ARG A 22 5.67 -7.60 8.56
N MET A 23 5.06 -6.46 8.83
CA MET A 23 4.11 -6.25 9.93
C MET A 23 2.67 -6.43 9.45
N TRP A 24 2.37 -6.05 8.21
CA TRP A 24 1.02 -6.10 7.66
C TRP A 24 1.05 -6.13 6.13
N SER A 25 -0.01 -6.65 5.52
CA SER A 25 -0.19 -6.70 4.06
C SER A 25 -1.67 -6.69 3.67
N GLN A 26 -2.00 -6.05 2.56
CA GLN A 26 -3.32 -6.09 1.94
C GLN A 26 -3.22 -6.12 0.42
N SER A 27 -4.01 -7.00 -0.20
CA SER A 27 -4.29 -6.97 -1.64
C SER A 27 -5.39 -5.97 -1.94
N LEU A 28 -5.18 -5.18 -2.99
CA LEU A 28 -6.09 -4.15 -3.46
C LEU A 28 -6.50 -4.53 -4.88
N ASP A 29 -7.58 -5.33 -4.97
CA ASP A 29 -8.04 -5.89 -6.24
C ASP A 29 -9.03 -4.96 -6.98
N GLN A 30 -9.48 -3.88 -6.32
CA GLN A 30 -10.43 -2.92 -6.86
C GLN A 30 -10.14 -1.52 -6.31
N VAL A 31 -9.10 -0.86 -6.81
CA VAL A 31 -8.98 0.58 -6.57
C VAL A 31 -10.07 1.26 -7.38
N GLY A 32 -11.17 1.64 -6.71
CA GLY A 32 -12.29 2.34 -7.33
C GLY A 32 -11.87 3.65 -7.99
N PRO A 33 -12.82 4.39 -8.61
CA PRO A 33 -12.50 5.58 -9.41
C PRO A 33 -11.73 6.67 -8.63
N SER A 34 -11.81 6.68 -7.29
CA SER A 34 -11.10 7.65 -6.47
C SER A 34 -9.58 7.44 -6.41
N ARG A 35 -9.01 6.34 -6.94
CA ARG A 35 -7.55 6.03 -6.92
C ARG A 35 -6.90 6.12 -5.52
N THR A 36 -7.69 6.23 -4.46
CA THR A 36 -7.25 6.38 -3.08
C THR A 36 -7.83 5.25 -2.26
N VAL A 37 -6.98 4.60 -1.46
CA VAL A 37 -7.39 3.57 -0.51
C VAL A 37 -6.96 4.01 0.88
N HIS A 38 -7.89 3.93 1.83
CA HIS A 38 -7.60 4.11 3.25
C HIS A 38 -7.48 2.73 3.90
N CYS A 39 -6.38 2.52 4.62
CA CYS A 39 -6.13 1.29 5.36
C CYS A 39 -5.83 1.63 6.82
N THR A 40 -6.40 0.87 7.74
CA THR A 40 -6.09 0.96 9.17
C THR A 40 -5.20 -0.20 9.56
N ILE A 41 -4.05 0.08 10.16
CA ILE A 41 -3.11 -0.94 10.64
C ILE A 41 -3.12 -0.90 12.17
N PRO A 42 -3.82 -1.84 12.83
CA PRO A 42 -3.94 -1.82 14.28
C PRO A 42 -2.62 -2.24 14.95
N ASN A 43 -2.42 -1.76 16.18
CA ASN A 43 -1.39 -2.23 17.11
C ASN A 43 0.06 -2.09 16.61
N LEU A 44 0.37 -1.02 15.88
CA LEU A 44 1.75 -0.63 15.63
C LEU A 44 2.28 0.14 16.84
N ASN A 45 3.45 -0.26 17.33
CA ASN A 45 4.18 0.52 18.32
C ASN A 45 4.76 1.78 17.67
N SER A 46 5.21 2.74 18.49
CA SER A 46 5.98 3.87 17.98
C SER A 46 7.28 3.38 17.32
N GLY A 47 7.67 4.06 16.24
CA GLY A 47 8.86 3.72 15.47
C GLY A 47 8.73 4.03 13.97
N THR A 48 9.79 3.68 13.24
CA THR A 48 9.88 3.86 11.78
C THR A 48 9.38 2.61 11.06
N TYR A 49 8.47 2.83 10.11
CA TYR A 49 7.92 1.81 9.24
C TYR A 49 8.11 2.18 7.77
N PHE A 50 8.15 1.17 6.92
CA PHE A 50 8.26 1.31 5.47
C PHE A 50 7.02 0.72 4.81
N TYR A 51 6.47 1.40 3.82
CA TYR A 51 5.40 0.87 3.00
C TYR A 51 5.90 0.59 1.59
N HIS A 52 5.51 -0.57 1.03
CA HIS A 52 5.78 -0.96 -0.34
C HIS A 52 4.45 -1.23 -1.05
N ILE A 53 4.20 -0.58 -2.17
CA ILE A 53 3.06 -0.84 -3.05
C ILE A 53 3.60 -1.48 -4.33
N ARG A 54 3.14 -2.68 -4.63
CA ARG A 54 3.55 -3.47 -5.80
C ARG A 54 2.35 -3.82 -6.66
N SER A 55 2.45 -3.54 -7.95
CA SER A 55 1.51 -4.04 -8.94
C SER A 55 2.02 -5.31 -9.60
N LYS A 56 1.11 -6.18 -10.03
CA LYS A 56 1.46 -7.38 -10.82
C LYS A 56 2.16 -7.03 -12.15
N ASN A 57 1.92 -5.84 -12.69
CA ASN A 57 2.55 -5.37 -13.93
C ASN A 57 3.97 -4.80 -13.74
N GLY A 58 4.54 -4.88 -12.53
CA GLY A 58 5.91 -4.43 -12.26
C GLY A 58 6.03 -3.02 -11.71
N TYR A 59 4.93 -2.26 -11.57
CA TYR A 59 4.97 -0.98 -10.86
C TYR A 59 5.31 -1.18 -9.38
N TYR A 60 6.26 -0.38 -8.87
CA TYR A 60 6.70 -0.39 -7.49
C TYR A 60 6.84 1.04 -6.98
N THR A 61 6.24 1.33 -5.83
CA THR A 61 6.53 2.54 -5.07
C THR A 61 6.73 2.20 -3.61
N SER A 62 7.58 2.95 -2.94
CA SER A 62 7.84 2.79 -1.52
C SER A 62 8.01 4.12 -0.82
N GLY A 63 7.80 4.13 0.49
CA GLY A 63 8.12 5.27 1.33
C GLY A 63 8.26 4.85 2.78
N GLN A 64 8.53 5.84 3.63
CA GLN A 64 8.68 5.66 5.07
C GLN A 64 7.66 6.51 5.82
N CYS A 65 7.24 6.02 6.98
CA CYS A 65 6.40 6.74 7.91
C CYS A 65 6.92 6.51 9.33
N MET A 66 6.98 7.58 10.12
CA MET A 66 7.32 7.52 11.53
C MET A 66 6.03 7.65 12.34
N ILE A 67 5.79 6.69 13.23
CA ILE A 67 4.71 6.74 14.21
C ILE A 67 5.34 7.16 15.54
N ASN A 68 4.88 8.28 16.09
CA ASN A 68 5.33 8.80 17.39
C ASN A 68 4.37 8.36 18.49
#